data_AF-A0A438AGF7-F1
#
_entry.id   AF-A0A438AGF7-F1
#
_cell.length_a   1.000
_cell.length_b   1.000
_cell.length_c   1.000
_cell.angle_alpha   90.00
_cell.angle_beta   90.00
_cell.angle_gamma   90.00
#
_symmetry.space_group_name_H-M   'P 1'
#
loop_
_entity.id
_entity.type
_entity.pdbx_description
1 polymer ?
#
loop_
_entity_poly.entity_id
_entity_poly.type
_entity_poly.pdbx_seq_one_letter_code
_entity_poly.pdbx_strand_id
1 'polypeptide(L)'
;MADHPTPAQPPAKAAADARQQAGAEADTAARDTRDDLPPAAQRALAEAEARRARSEGLHLAPELGGRDGPEPVRYGDWEKKGIAIDF
;
A
#
# COMPACT_ATOMS: atom_id res chain seq x y z
N MET A 1 7.99 38.57 -25.32
CA MET A 1 8.07 37.20 -25.89
C MET A 1 8.65 36.31 -24.79
N ALA A 2 7.96 35.39 -24.13
CA ALA A 2 6.58 34.92 -24.20
C ALA A 2 6.09 34.69 -22.75
N ASP A 3 4.89 35.17 -22.45
CA ASP A 3 4.18 34.85 -21.22
C ASP A 3 3.77 33.37 -21.29
N HIS A 4 4.29 32.55 -20.39
CA HIS A 4 3.91 31.13 -20.32
C HIS A 4 2.66 31.02 -19.43
N PRO A 5 1.53 30.49 -19.95
CA PRO A 5 0.35 30.29 -19.11
C PRO A 5 0.61 29.14 -18.13
N THR A 6 0.55 29.44 -16.83
CA THR A 6 0.48 28.42 -15.77
C THR A 6 -0.79 27.60 -15.99
N PRO A 7 -0.73 26.26 -16.14
CA PRO A 7 -1.93 25.45 -16.19
C PRO A 7 -2.65 25.56 -14.84
N ALA A 8 -3.92 25.95 -14.89
CA ALA A 8 -4.77 26.04 -13.71
C ALA A 8 -4.83 24.67 -13.02
N GLN A 9 -4.35 24.60 -11.78
CA GLN A 9 -4.55 23.42 -10.94
C GLN A 9 -6.06 23.22 -10.74
N PRO A 10 -6.59 22.00 -10.95
CA PRO A 10 -7.97 21.71 -10.63
C PRO A 10 -8.22 21.89 -9.11
N PRO A 11 -9.45 22.24 -8.69
CA PRO A 11 -9.75 22.48 -7.29
C PRO A 11 -9.50 21.22 -6.45
N ALA A 12 -8.86 21.38 -5.28
CA ALA A 12 -8.39 20.32 -4.40
C ALA A 12 -9.44 19.24 -4.04
N LYS A 13 -10.73 19.55 -4.12
CA LYS A 13 -11.83 18.60 -3.94
C LYS A 13 -11.86 17.50 -5.01
N ALA A 14 -11.72 17.85 -6.28
CA ALA A 14 -11.82 16.89 -7.40
C ALA A 14 -10.72 15.81 -7.34
N ALA A 15 -9.53 16.16 -6.85
CA ALA A 15 -8.42 15.23 -6.68
C ALA A 15 -8.62 14.26 -5.49
N ALA A 16 -9.36 14.66 -4.45
CA ALA A 16 -9.67 13.81 -3.31
C ALA A 16 -10.78 12.79 -3.64
N ASP A 17 -11.82 13.23 -4.36
CA ASP A 17 -12.90 12.37 -4.83
C ASP A 17 -12.39 11.28 -5.79
N ALA A 18 -11.49 11.61 -6.73
CA ALA A 18 -10.90 10.62 -7.65
C ALA A 18 -10.05 9.56 -6.93
N ARG A 19 -9.33 9.94 -5.87
CA ARG A 19 -8.56 8.99 -5.05
C ARG A 19 -9.46 8.07 -4.23
N GLN A 20 -10.60 8.57 -3.76
CA GLN A 20 -11.62 7.76 -3.06
C GLN A 20 -12.32 6.79 -4.01
N GLN A 21 -12.64 7.22 -5.24
CA GLN A 21 -13.24 6.35 -6.25
C GLN A 21 -12.29 5.22 -6.67
N ALA A 22 -11.01 5.52 -6.92
CA ALA A 22 -10.01 4.50 -7.25
C ALA A 22 -9.81 3.47 -6.11
N GLY A 23 -9.91 3.91 -4.85
CA GLY A 23 -9.85 3.01 -3.70
C GLY A 23 -11.07 2.08 -3.60
N ALA A 24 -12.26 2.60 -3.88
CA ALA A 24 -13.50 1.83 -3.86
C ALA A 24 -13.58 0.81 -5.01
N GLU A 25 -13.09 1.16 -6.20
CA GLU A 25 -13.01 0.25 -7.35
C GLU A 25 -12.01 -0.88 -7.10
N ALA A 26 -10.84 -0.58 -6.53
CA ALA A 26 -9.85 -1.59 -6.16
C ALA A 26 -10.37 -2.57 -5.09
N ASP A 27 -11.13 -2.07 -4.12
CA ASP A 27 -11.75 -2.88 -3.07
C ASP A 27 -12.88 -3.77 -3.62
N THR A 28 -13.64 -3.29 -4.61
CA THR A 28 -14.66 -4.09 -5.31
C THR A 28 -14.01 -5.19 -6.16
N ALA A 29 -13.01 -4.87 -6.98
CA ALA A 29 -12.26 -5.84 -7.77
C ALA A 29 -11.55 -6.90 -6.89
N ALA A 30 -11.07 -6.50 -5.71
CA ALA A 30 -10.49 -7.41 -4.74
C ALA A 30 -11.51 -8.33 -4.05
N ARG A 31 -12.81 -7.99 -4.06
CA ARG A 31 -13.88 -8.88 -3.58
C ARG A 31 -14.26 -9.90 -4.65
N ASP A 32 -14.50 -9.44 -5.87
CA ASP A 32 -14.84 -10.32 -7.00
C ASP A 32 -13.76 -11.40 -7.21
N THR A 33 -12.48 -11.01 -7.12
CA THR A 33 -11.37 -11.96 -7.23
C THR A 33 -11.28 -12.95 -6.08
N ARG A 34 -11.80 -12.64 -4.88
CA ARG A 34 -11.80 -13.58 -3.73
C ARG A 34 -12.89 -14.64 -3.86
N ASP A 35 -14.03 -14.28 -4.45
CA ASP A 35 -15.15 -15.19 -4.66
C ASP A 35 -14.83 -16.25 -5.72
N ASP A 36 -14.03 -15.89 -6.74
CA ASP A 36 -13.55 -16.80 -7.79
C ASP A 36 -12.34 -17.67 -7.38
N LEU A 37 -11.86 -17.57 -6.13
CA LEU A 37 -10.72 -18.37 -5.66
C LEU A 37 -11.06 -19.84 -5.41
N PRO A 38 -10.11 -20.77 -5.62
CA PRO A 38 -10.29 -22.15 -5.22
C PRO A 38 -10.48 -22.25 -3.69
N PRO A 39 -11.23 -23.27 -3.19
CA PRO A 39 -11.56 -23.39 -1.77
C PRO A 39 -10.35 -23.41 -0.83
N ALA A 40 -9.20 -23.90 -1.31
CA ALA A 40 -7.95 -23.88 -0.55
C ALA A 40 -7.44 -22.45 -0.28
N ALA A 41 -7.53 -21.57 -1.27
CA ALA A 41 -7.08 -20.18 -1.15
C ALA A 41 -8.02 -19.36 -0.25
N GLN A 42 -9.34 -19.57 -0.36
CA GLN A 42 -10.31 -18.94 0.55
C GLN A 42 -10.05 -19.31 2.02
N ARG A 43 -9.78 -20.59 2.30
CA ARG A 43 -9.42 -21.06 3.64
C ARG A 43 -8.12 -20.43 4.15
N ALA A 44 -7.10 -20.32 3.31
CA ALA A 44 -5.83 -19.70 3.68
C ALA A 44 -6.00 -18.21 4.02
N LEU A 45 -6.81 -17.48 3.26
CA LEU A 45 -7.14 -16.08 3.55
C LEU A 45 -7.90 -15.94 4.87
N ALA A 46 -8.92 -16.77 5.10
CA ALA A 46 -9.69 -16.77 6.33
C ALA A 46 -8.82 -17.08 7.56
N GLU A 47 -7.89 -18.03 7.45
CA GLU A 47 -6.94 -18.34 8.53
C GLU A 47 -5.99 -17.16 8.80
N ALA A 48 -5.46 -16.54 7.74
CA ALA A 48 -4.59 -15.37 7.86
C ALA A 48 -5.31 -14.19 8.53
N GLU A 49 -6.57 -13.92 8.15
CA GLU A 49 -7.41 -12.91 8.79
C GLU A 49 -7.67 -13.25 10.26
N ALA A 50 -8.01 -14.50 10.56
CA ALA A 50 -8.20 -14.95 11.94
C ALA A 50 -6.91 -14.84 12.77
N ARG A 51 -5.74 -15.04 12.15
CA ARG A 51 -4.44 -14.81 12.79
C ARG A 51 -4.18 -13.33 13.05
N ARG A 52 -4.49 -12.44 12.10
CA ARG A 52 -4.37 -10.98 12.29
C ARG A 52 -5.32 -10.49 13.39
N ALA A 53 -6.56 -10.97 13.41
CA ALA A 53 -7.55 -10.60 14.42
C ALA A 53 -7.17 -11.05 15.84
N ARG A 54 -6.49 -12.19 15.96
CA ARG A 54 -5.96 -12.69 17.25
C ARG A 54 -4.59 -12.12 17.62
N SER A 55 -3.89 -11.52 16.67
CA SER A 55 -2.63 -10.84 16.96
C SER A 55 -2.99 -9.51 17.61
N GLU A 56 -2.82 -9.42 18.93
CA GLU A 56 -2.73 -8.13 19.60
C GLU A 56 -1.55 -7.40 18.92
N GLY A 57 -1.86 -6.33 18.18
CA GLY A 57 -0.85 -5.60 17.44
C GLY A 57 0.34 -5.30 18.35
N LEU A 58 1.55 -5.59 17.89
CA LEU A 58 2.74 -5.23 18.63
C LEU A 58 2.78 -3.69 18.67
N HIS A 59 2.39 -3.11 19.82
CA HIS A 59 2.55 -1.69 20.11
C HIS A 59 4.03 -1.40 20.36
N LEU A 60 4.84 -1.58 19.31
CA LEU A 60 6.24 -1.20 19.31
C LEU A 60 6.31 0.30 19.14
N ALA A 61 7.20 0.95 19.88
CA ALA A 61 7.53 2.34 19.62
C ALA A 61 7.97 2.45 18.15
N PRO A 62 7.54 3.49 17.43
CA PRO A 62 8.00 3.70 16.06
C PRO A 62 9.52 3.78 16.06
N GLU A 63 10.16 3.02 15.18
CA GLU A 63 11.60 3.18 14.97
C GLU A 63 11.87 4.58 14.46
N LEU A 64 12.73 5.31 15.17
CA LEU A 64 13.17 6.64 14.78
C LEU A 64 14.46 6.50 13.97
N GLY A 65 14.40 6.89 12.69
CA GLY A 65 15.55 6.86 11.78
C GLY A 65 15.72 5.57 10.97
N GLY A 66 14.81 4.59 11.13
CA GLY A 66 14.74 3.41 10.27
C GLY A 66 14.10 3.69 8.91
N ARG A 67 14.39 2.85 7.91
CA ARG A 67 13.63 2.84 6.64
C ARG A 67 12.23 2.29 6.91
N ASP A 68 11.21 2.88 6.27
CA ASP A 68 9.88 2.30 6.25
C ASP A 68 9.93 0.90 5.64
N GLY A 69 9.33 -0.08 6.32
CA GLY A 69 9.18 -1.43 5.81
C GLY A 69 10.15 -2.46 6.43
N PRO A 70 10.06 -3.71 5.99
CA PRO A 70 10.81 -4.82 6.56
C PRO A 70 12.31 -4.65 6.32
N GLU A 71 13.13 -5.06 7.29
CA GLU A 71 14.56 -4.77 7.24
C GLU A 71 15.25 -5.28 5.95
N PRO A 72 15.97 -4.41 5.23
CA PRO A 72 16.52 -4.75 3.91
C PRO A 72 17.51 -5.92 3.98
N VAL A 73 18.23 -6.08 5.10
CA VAL A 73 19.14 -7.20 5.37
C VAL A 73 18.39 -8.55 5.36
N ARG A 74 17.16 -8.59 5.87
CA ARG A 74 16.38 -9.84 5.95
C ARG A 74 15.69 -10.20 4.65
N TYR A 75 15.40 -9.23 3.79
CA TYR A 75 14.55 -9.43 2.60
C TYR A 75 15.22 -9.08 1.27
N GLY A 76 16.51 -8.73 1.28
CA GLY A 76 17.28 -8.49 0.06
C GLY A 76 17.00 -7.15 -0.63
N ASP A 77 16.30 -6.22 0.03
CA ASP A 77 15.93 -4.90 -0.51
C ASP A 77 17.03 -3.85 -0.29
N TRP A 78 18.20 -4.08 -0.88
CA TRP A 78 19.37 -3.19 -0.77
C TRP A 78 19.29 -1.99 -1.74
N GLU A 79 18.27 -1.95 -2.59
CA GLU A 79 18.09 -0.90 -3.58
C GLU A 79 17.09 0.15 -3.08
N LYS A 80 17.39 1.42 -3.34
CA LYS A 80 16.42 2.51 -3.22
C LYS A 80 16.52 3.36 -4.47
N LYS A 81 15.43 3.39 -5.26
CA LYS A 81 15.38 4.10 -6.55
C LYS A 81 16.52 3.67 -7.51
N GLY A 82 16.88 2.38 -7.51
CA GLY A 82 17.92 1.81 -8.37
C GLY A 82 19.36 2.13 -7.93
N ILE A 83 19.55 2.66 -6.72
CA ILE A 83 20.88 2.86 -6.12
C ILE A 83 21.05 1.81 -5.02
N ALA A 84 22.11 1.01 -5.12
CA ALA A 84 22.54 0.12 -4.05
C ALA A 84 23.05 0.98 -2.88
N ILE A 85 22.46 0.80 -1.70
CA ILE A 85 22.83 1.54 -0.49
C ILE A 85 23.49 0.57 0.47
N ASP A 86 24.71 0.88 0.87
CA ASP A 86 25.49 0.16 1.88
C ASP A 86 25.78 1.13 3.04
N PHE A 87 25.47 0.69 4.27
CA PHE A 87 25.50 1.34 5.60
C PHE A 87 25.47 2.88 5.68
#